data_AF-A0AAD7D573-F1
#
_entry.id   AF-A0AAD7D573-F1
#
_cell.length_a   1.000
_cell.length_b   1.000
_cell.length_c   1.000
_cell.angle_alpha   90.00
_cell.angle_beta   90.00
_cell.angle_gamma   90.00
#
_symmetry.space_group_name_H-M   'P 1'
#
loop_
_entity.id
_entity.type
_entity.pdbx_description
1 polymer ?
#
loop_
_entity_poly.entity_id
_entity_poly.type
_entity_poly.pdbx_seq_one_letter_code
_entity_poly.pdbx_strand_id
1 'polypeptide(L)'
;MQFIVPFAKRQLREYVQEHAVAVFAIACRHEWKDLAREAAKSSLSVPIRDVCDSPRPPHLNDMTADTYHSLLLYHSQCTQVATVPTSTLKWINRSDEIPGVGCTEGGGCSCPYDDRTWDYANAPERPLVAWFAGHLKRLHATLANSPLARLNSPEVLTLAVNKMAACPLYKTNGFERLAKFTVALKAKIDRDIDSASPLLWLN
;
A
#
# COMPACT_ATOMS: atom_id res chain seq x y z
N MET A 1 -14.91 -38.93 6.50
CA MET A 1 -14.92 -37.64 5.77
C MET A 1 -14.33 -36.45 6.55
N GLN A 2 -13.81 -36.60 7.78
CA GLN A 2 -13.28 -35.47 8.59
C GLN A 2 -11.92 -34.89 8.14
N PHE A 3 -11.18 -35.55 7.23
CA PHE A 3 -9.85 -35.10 6.80
C PHE A 3 -9.85 -34.21 5.54
N ILE A 4 -10.96 -34.14 4.81
CA ILE A 4 -10.98 -33.49 3.47
C ILE A 4 -11.00 -31.97 3.59
N VAL A 5 -11.79 -31.40 4.52
CA VAL A 5 -11.89 -29.94 4.68
C VAL A 5 -10.57 -29.31 5.14
N PRO A 6 -9.89 -29.82 6.20
CA PRO A 6 -8.59 -29.27 6.60
C PRO A 6 -7.53 -29.38 5.50
N PHE A 7 -7.54 -30.47 4.74
CA PHE A 7 -6.64 -30.66 3.59
C PHE A 7 -6.92 -29.65 2.48
N ALA A 8 -8.17 -29.49 2.07
CA ALA A 8 -8.57 -28.53 1.04
C ALA A 8 -8.22 -27.09 1.43
N LYS A 9 -8.50 -26.67 2.67
CA LYS A 9 -8.09 -25.35 3.18
C LYS A 9 -6.58 -25.14 3.10
N ARG A 10 -5.78 -26.16 3.46
CA ARG A 10 -4.32 -26.07 3.39
C ARG A 10 -3.82 -25.88 1.97
N GLN A 11 -4.36 -26.66 1.03
CA GLN A 11 -3.99 -26.55 -0.38
C GLN A 11 -4.38 -25.19 -0.97
N LEU A 12 -5.58 -24.67 -0.68
CA LEU A 12 -5.97 -23.35 -1.17
C LEU A 12 -5.12 -22.21 -0.61
N ARG A 13 -4.58 -22.33 0.61
CA ARG A 13 -3.66 -21.32 1.18
C ARG A 13 -2.40 -21.16 0.34
N GLU A 14 -1.91 -22.24 -0.27
CA GLU A 14 -0.73 -22.19 -1.14
C GLU A 14 -0.96 -21.28 -2.36
N TYR A 15 -2.21 -21.10 -2.79
CA TYR A 15 -2.59 -20.28 -3.93
C TYR A 15 -3.07 -18.86 -3.57
N VAL A 16 -3.13 -18.50 -2.29
CA VAL A 16 -3.66 -17.19 -1.85
C VAL A 16 -2.88 -16.01 -2.45
N GLN A 17 -1.57 -16.16 -2.65
CA GLN A 17 -0.73 -15.08 -3.18
C GLN A 17 -0.94 -14.84 -4.68
N GLU A 18 -1.23 -15.89 -5.44
CA GLU A 18 -1.35 -15.83 -6.90
C GLU A 18 -2.80 -15.69 -7.37
N HIS A 19 -3.74 -16.26 -6.61
CA HIS A 19 -5.15 -16.40 -6.98
C HIS A 19 -6.09 -15.95 -5.85
N ALA A 20 -5.74 -14.86 -5.16
CA ALA A 20 -6.48 -14.32 -4.01
C ALA A 20 -8.00 -14.23 -4.23
N VAL A 21 -8.46 -13.67 -5.35
CA VAL A 21 -9.90 -13.49 -5.64
C VAL A 21 -10.61 -14.82 -5.85
N ALA A 22 -9.96 -15.79 -6.52
CA ALA A 22 -10.52 -17.13 -6.71
C ALA A 22 -10.62 -17.90 -5.39
N VAL A 23 -9.55 -17.87 -4.57
CA VAL A 23 -9.54 -18.50 -3.25
C VAL A 23 -10.59 -17.87 -2.34
N PHE A 24 -10.76 -16.55 -2.40
CA PHE A 24 -11.80 -15.84 -1.69
C PHE A 24 -13.21 -16.30 -2.10
N ALA A 25 -13.48 -16.40 -3.40
CA ALA A 25 -14.76 -16.89 -3.92
C ALA A 25 -15.11 -18.28 -3.38
N ILE A 26 -14.16 -19.22 -3.46
CA ILE A 26 -14.31 -20.59 -2.96
C ILE A 26 -14.52 -20.59 -1.44
N ALA A 27 -13.73 -19.79 -0.71
CA ALA A 27 -13.83 -19.71 0.74
C ALA A 27 -15.17 -19.15 1.21
N CYS A 28 -15.71 -18.12 0.54
CA CYS A 28 -17.03 -17.57 0.82
C CYS A 28 -18.13 -18.60 0.56
N ARG A 29 -18.08 -19.32 -0.57
CA ARG A 29 -19.05 -20.38 -0.91
C ARG A 29 -19.10 -21.51 0.12
N HIS A 30 -17.98 -21.83 0.74
CA HIS A 30 -17.87 -22.87 1.76
C HIS A 30 -17.90 -22.34 3.20
N GLU A 31 -18.18 -21.05 3.40
CA GLU A 31 -18.21 -20.40 4.72
C GLU A 31 -16.87 -20.53 5.50
N TRP A 32 -15.75 -20.65 4.78
CA TRP A 32 -14.42 -20.73 5.34
C TRP A 32 -13.89 -19.33 5.67
N LYS A 33 -14.47 -18.72 6.70
CA LYS A 33 -14.23 -17.34 7.12
C LYS A 33 -12.74 -17.02 7.30
N ASP A 34 -11.97 -17.91 7.92
CA ASP A 34 -10.53 -17.76 8.10
C ASP A 34 -9.79 -17.57 6.77
N LEU A 35 -10.06 -18.46 5.81
CA LEU A 35 -9.44 -18.42 4.49
C LEU A 35 -9.96 -17.24 3.64
N ALA A 36 -11.24 -16.90 3.76
CA ALA A 36 -11.82 -15.74 3.07
C ALA A 36 -11.14 -14.45 3.53
N ARG A 37 -10.90 -14.27 4.82
CA ARG A 37 -10.17 -13.09 5.34
C ARG A 37 -8.73 -13.02 4.82
N GLU A 38 -8.03 -14.16 4.84
CA GLU A 38 -6.66 -14.28 4.34
C GLU A 38 -6.58 -13.92 2.84
N ALA A 39 -7.49 -14.47 2.04
CA ALA A 39 -7.58 -14.22 0.61
C ALA A 39 -7.98 -12.78 0.28
N ALA A 40 -8.95 -12.20 1.00
CA ALA A 40 -9.33 -10.80 0.84
C ALA A 40 -8.14 -9.88 1.12
N LYS A 41 -7.41 -10.09 2.22
CA LYS A 41 -6.20 -9.30 2.53
C LYS A 41 -5.12 -9.45 1.45
N SER A 42 -4.91 -10.66 0.95
CA SER A 42 -3.95 -10.92 -0.14
C SER A 42 -4.32 -10.17 -1.43
N SER A 43 -5.62 -10.06 -1.73
CA SER A 43 -6.10 -9.33 -2.92
C SER A 43 -5.76 -7.84 -2.93
N LEU A 44 -5.45 -7.23 -1.78
CA LEU A 44 -5.00 -5.83 -1.71
C LEU A 44 -3.62 -5.61 -2.36
N SER A 45 -2.87 -6.67 -2.65
CA SER A 45 -1.55 -6.57 -3.29
C SER A 45 -1.65 -6.36 -4.81
N VAL A 46 -2.84 -6.56 -5.38
CA VAL A 46 -3.09 -6.51 -6.83
C VAL A 46 -4.18 -5.48 -7.15
N PRO A 47 -4.15 -4.82 -8.32
CA PRO A 47 -5.24 -3.95 -8.70
C PRO A 47 -6.51 -4.77 -8.89
N ILE A 48 -7.51 -4.57 -8.02
CA ILE A 48 -8.73 -5.40 -8.01
C ILE A 48 -9.46 -5.37 -9.36
N ARG A 49 -9.41 -4.23 -10.07
CA ARG A 49 -10.00 -4.07 -11.40
C ARG A 49 -9.32 -4.95 -12.44
N ASP A 50 -8.00 -5.03 -12.44
CA ASP A 50 -7.26 -5.85 -13.40
C ASP A 50 -7.60 -7.34 -13.23
N VAL A 51 -7.84 -7.78 -11.99
CA VAL A 51 -8.23 -9.16 -11.69
C VAL A 51 -9.68 -9.44 -12.10
N CYS A 52 -10.57 -8.45 -11.98
CA CYS A 52 -11.99 -8.62 -12.27
C CYS A 52 -12.38 -8.35 -13.74
N ASP A 53 -11.65 -7.48 -14.43
CA ASP A 53 -11.98 -6.96 -15.77
C ASP A 53 -11.19 -7.66 -16.91
N SER A 54 -10.14 -8.41 -16.59
CA SER A 54 -9.50 -9.40 -17.49
C SER A 54 -10.57 -10.44 -17.92
N PRO A 55 -10.53 -11.07 -19.14
CA PRO A 55 -11.66 -11.88 -19.65
C PRO A 55 -12.27 -12.76 -18.56
N ARG A 56 -13.55 -12.46 -18.26
CA ARG A 56 -14.26 -12.82 -17.02
C ARG A 56 -13.74 -14.14 -16.43
N PRO A 57 -12.96 -14.08 -15.34
CA PRO A 57 -12.39 -15.28 -14.77
C PRO A 57 -13.50 -16.26 -14.39
N PRO A 58 -13.38 -17.57 -14.70
CA PRO A 58 -14.44 -18.55 -14.43
C PRO A 58 -14.90 -18.57 -12.98
N HIS A 59 -13.97 -18.31 -12.04
CA HIS A 59 -14.24 -18.29 -10.60
C HIS A 59 -15.14 -17.14 -10.14
N LEU A 60 -15.29 -16.06 -10.93
CA LEU A 60 -16.27 -15.01 -10.64
C LEU A 60 -17.71 -15.49 -10.89
N ASN A 61 -17.92 -16.55 -11.68
CA ASN A 61 -19.26 -17.13 -11.86
C ASN A 61 -19.76 -17.83 -10.59
N ASP A 62 -18.83 -18.25 -9.72
CA ASP A 62 -19.14 -18.89 -8.45
C ASP A 62 -19.40 -17.90 -7.30
N MET A 63 -19.22 -16.59 -7.55
CA MET A 63 -19.47 -15.53 -6.56
C MET A 63 -20.88 -14.96 -6.71
N THR A 64 -21.55 -14.75 -5.58
CA THR A 64 -22.75 -13.90 -5.56
C THR A 64 -22.37 -12.44 -5.80
N ALA A 65 -23.29 -11.66 -6.36
CA ALA A 65 -23.11 -10.21 -6.54
C ALA A 65 -22.78 -9.52 -5.20
N ASP A 66 -23.39 -9.96 -4.11
CA ASP A 66 -23.15 -9.42 -2.77
C ASP A 66 -21.72 -9.70 -2.28
N THR A 67 -21.21 -10.92 -2.51
CA THR A 67 -19.83 -11.29 -2.13
C THR A 67 -18.82 -10.48 -2.92
N TYR A 68 -19.07 -10.30 -4.21
CA TYR A 68 -18.26 -9.47 -5.09
C TYR A 68 -18.26 -8.01 -4.64
N HIS A 69 -19.45 -7.44 -4.39
CA HIS A 69 -19.60 -6.07 -3.92
C HIS A 69 -18.89 -5.85 -2.56
N SER A 70 -19.00 -6.81 -1.64
CA SER A 70 -18.33 -6.77 -0.35
C SER A 70 -16.81 -6.73 -0.47
N LEU A 71 -16.24 -7.49 -1.41
CA LEU A 71 -14.79 -7.44 -1.70
C LEU A 71 -14.37 -6.07 -2.26
N LEU A 72 -15.16 -5.48 -3.15
CA LEU A 72 -14.87 -4.15 -3.70
C LEU A 72 -14.96 -3.07 -2.62
N LEU A 73 -15.96 -3.12 -1.75
CA LEU A 73 -16.08 -2.20 -0.61
C LEU A 73 -14.88 -2.33 0.33
N TYR A 74 -14.49 -3.57 0.66
CA TYR A 74 -13.31 -3.84 1.46
C TYR A 74 -12.04 -3.24 0.83
N HIS A 75 -11.84 -3.46 -0.47
CA HIS A 75 -10.71 -2.89 -1.19
C HIS A 75 -10.74 -1.35 -1.16
N SER A 76 -11.90 -0.74 -1.39
CA SER A 76 -12.06 0.72 -1.36
C SER A 76 -11.72 1.32 0.01
N GLN A 77 -12.18 0.70 1.10
CA GLN A 77 -11.88 1.13 2.47
C GLN A 77 -10.38 1.03 2.76
N CYS A 78 -9.75 -0.10 2.42
CA CYS A 78 -8.31 -0.29 2.56
C CYS A 78 -7.51 0.72 1.73
N THR A 79 -7.95 1.04 0.50
CA THR A 79 -7.34 2.06 -0.33
C THR A 79 -7.37 3.44 0.34
N GLN A 80 -8.52 3.85 0.87
CA GLN A 80 -8.65 5.15 1.54
C GLN A 80 -7.67 5.26 2.71
N VAL A 81 -7.56 4.20 3.49
CA VAL A 81 -6.68 4.16 4.66
C VAL A 81 -5.20 4.11 4.25
N ALA A 82 -4.84 3.28 3.27
CA ALA A 82 -3.46 3.12 2.82
C ALA A 82 -2.88 4.37 2.15
N THR A 83 -3.73 5.18 1.52
CA THR A 83 -3.28 6.39 0.81
C THR A 83 -3.05 7.58 1.74
N VAL A 84 -3.73 7.67 2.88
CA VAL A 84 -3.60 8.79 3.84
C VAL A 84 -2.14 9.06 4.26
N PRO A 85 -1.33 8.06 4.66
CA PRO A 85 0.08 8.26 5.03
C PRO A 85 0.98 8.85 3.92
N THR A 86 0.53 8.85 2.67
CA THR A 86 1.24 9.48 1.53
C THR A 86 0.78 10.89 1.22
N SER A 87 -0.36 11.31 1.76
CA SER A 87 -0.91 12.67 1.61
C SER A 87 -0.61 13.57 2.81
N THR A 88 -0.36 12.98 3.99
CA THR A 88 0.04 13.69 5.20
C THR A 88 1.17 12.95 5.92
N LEU A 89 2.10 13.70 6.50
CA LEU A 89 3.24 13.17 7.24
C LEU A 89 3.09 13.35 8.76
N LYS A 90 1.87 13.63 9.26
CA LYS A 90 1.52 13.73 10.69
C LYS A 90 1.83 12.47 11.50
N TRP A 91 2.06 11.33 10.84
CA TRP A 91 2.40 10.07 11.49
C TRP A 91 3.91 9.91 11.78
N ILE A 92 4.75 10.84 11.30
CA ILE A 92 6.20 10.85 11.54
C ILE A 92 6.51 11.88 12.61
N ASN A 93 6.94 11.43 13.78
CA ASN A 93 7.18 12.29 14.94
C ASN A 93 8.42 13.18 14.82
N ARG A 94 9.39 12.78 13.99
CA ARG A 94 10.66 13.48 13.86
C ARG A 94 10.89 13.91 12.42
N SER A 95 11.06 15.21 12.22
CA SER A 95 11.23 15.79 10.88
C SER A 95 12.50 15.30 10.16
N ASP A 96 13.54 14.88 10.89
CA ASP A 96 14.77 14.33 10.30
C ASP A 96 14.61 12.92 9.71
N GLU A 97 13.55 12.19 10.08
CA GLU A 97 13.18 10.91 9.47
C GLU A 97 12.56 11.09 8.07
N ILE A 98 12.12 12.31 7.73
CA ILE A 98 11.47 12.61 6.45
C ILE A 98 12.54 12.94 5.41
N PRO A 99 12.65 12.15 4.32
CA PRO A 99 13.58 12.47 3.24
C PRO A 99 13.30 13.86 2.66
N GLY A 100 14.35 14.63 2.42
CA GLY A 100 14.22 15.98 1.86
C GLY A 100 14.10 17.10 2.89
N VAL A 101 13.66 16.81 4.11
CA VAL A 101 13.63 17.81 5.19
C VAL A 101 15.06 18.06 5.69
N GLY A 102 15.43 19.35 5.79
CA GLY A 102 16.78 19.81 6.15
C GLY A 102 17.64 20.27 4.98
N CYS A 103 17.20 20.04 3.74
CA CYS A 103 17.64 20.86 2.61
C CYS A 103 17.14 22.27 2.89
N THR A 104 18.02 23.22 3.13
CA THR A 104 17.69 24.64 3.27
C THR A 104 18.72 25.43 2.48
N GLU A 105 18.34 26.60 1.98
CA GLU A 105 19.19 27.44 1.12
C GLU A 105 20.54 27.79 1.79
N GLY A 106 20.58 27.88 3.12
CA GLY A 106 21.81 28.11 3.90
C GLY A 106 22.78 26.92 3.98
N GLY A 107 22.36 25.71 3.57
CA GLY A 107 23.15 24.48 3.65
C GLY A 107 23.84 24.06 2.36
N GLY A 108 23.83 24.90 1.30
CA GLY A 108 24.39 24.56 -0.01
C GLY A 108 23.54 23.58 -0.83
N CYS A 109 22.24 23.45 -0.49
CA CYS A 109 21.31 22.59 -1.19
C CYS A 109 20.62 23.35 -2.33
N SER A 110 20.74 22.87 -3.58
CA SER A 110 20.08 23.44 -4.77
C SER A 110 18.88 22.61 -5.27
N CYS A 111 18.39 21.69 -4.45
CA CYS A 111 17.24 20.87 -4.79
C CYS A 111 15.98 21.76 -4.93
N PRO A 112 15.20 21.66 -6.03
CA PRO A 112 13.93 22.39 -6.15
C PRO A 112 12.90 21.89 -5.14
N TYR A 113 11.99 22.76 -4.70
CA TYR A 113 10.89 22.43 -3.79
C TYR A 113 9.57 22.25 -4.56
N ASP A 114 8.63 21.50 -3.96
CA ASP A 114 7.23 21.50 -4.40
C ASP A 114 6.55 22.75 -3.84
N ASP A 115 5.69 23.39 -4.64
CA ASP A 115 4.99 24.62 -4.23
C ASP A 115 3.98 24.40 -3.09
N ARG A 116 3.64 23.14 -2.80
CA ARG A 116 2.74 22.79 -1.71
C ARG A 116 3.49 22.68 -0.38
N THR A 117 2.84 23.18 0.66
CA THR A 117 3.19 22.84 2.03
C THR A 117 2.67 21.46 2.40
N TRP A 118 3.38 20.82 3.32
CA TRP A 118 3.02 19.51 3.85
C TRP A 118 2.82 19.60 5.35
N ASP A 119 1.85 18.84 5.83
CA ASP A 119 1.56 18.69 7.25
C ASP A 119 2.52 17.69 7.89
N TYR A 120 3.19 18.13 8.96
CA TYR A 120 4.12 17.32 9.75
C TYR A 120 3.61 17.12 11.17
N ALA A 121 4.07 16.06 11.84
CA ALA A 121 3.82 15.94 13.28
C ALA A 121 4.63 17.01 14.02
N ASN A 122 3.97 17.79 14.87
CA ASN A 122 4.63 18.71 15.81
C ASN A 122 5.59 19.73 15.18
N ALA A 123 5.43 20.05 13.89
CA ALA A 123 6.26 21.01 13.17
C ALA A 123 5.39 21.89 12.27
N PRO A 124 5.79 23.15 12.02
CA PRO A 124 5.06 24.03 11.11
C PRO A 124 5.05 23.44 9.70
N GLU A 125 4.00 23.75 8.96
CA GLU A 125 3.92 23.48 7.53
C GLU A 125 5.15 23.99 6.79
N ARG A 126 5.74 23.14 5.95
CA ARG A 126 6.95 23.42 5.17
C ARG A 126 6.90 22.70 3.83
N PRO A 127 7.47 23.30 2.77
CA PRO A 127 7.59 22.63 1.48
C PRO A 127 8.55 21.45 1.56
N LEU A 128 8.25 20.40 0.79
CA LEU A 128 9.17 19.28 0.58
C LEU A 128 10.01 19.52 -0.67
N VAL A 129 11.18 18.90 -0.73
CA VAL A 129 11.94 18.81 -1.98
C VAL A 129 11.09 18.12 -3.05
N ALA A 130 11.08 18.68 -4.26
CA ALA A 130 10.19 18.29 -5.34
C ALA A 130 10.31 16.81 -5.72
N TRP A 131 11.51 16.23 -5.61
CA TRP A 131 11.72 14.82 -5.91
C TRP A 131 11.00 13.90 -4.92
N PHE A 132 10.96 14.27 -3.64
CA PHE A 132 10.32 13.48 -2.59
C PHE A 132 8.81 13.69 -2.60
N ALA A 133 8.33 14.93 -2.78
CA ALA A 133 6.91 15.20 -3.02
C ALA A 133 6.39 14.42 -4.25
N GLY A 134 7.17 14.38 -5.34
CA GLY A 134 6.86 13.57 -6.51
C GLY A 134 6.85 12.06 -6.21
N HIS A 135 7.72 11.58 -5.32
CA HIS A 135 7.73 10.19 -4.89
C HIS A 135 6.49 9.82 -4.07
N LEU A 136 6.06 10.69 -3.14
CA LEU A 136 4.80 10.51 -2.40
C LEU A 136 3.59 10.46 -3.33
N LYS A 137 3.54 11.30 -4.37
CA LYS A 137 2.49 11.24 -5.40
C LYS A 137 2.46 9.90 -6.14
N ARG A 138 3.63 9.33 -6.47
CA ARG A 138 3.73 8.00 -7.10
C ARG A 138 3.27 6.90 -6.15
N LEU A 139 3.73 6.92 -4.89
CA LEU A 139 3.30 5.98 -3.86
C LEU A 139 1.78 6.04 -3.67
N HIS A 140 1.21 7.25 -3.61
CA HIS A 140 -0.23 7.46 -3.52
C HIS A 140 -0.96 6.80 -4.69
N ALA A 141 -0.52 7.03 -5.93
CA ALA A 141 -1.14 6.43 -7.11
C ALA A 141 -1.02 4.90 -7.13
N THR A 142 0.12 4.37 -6.68
CA THR A 142 0.32 2.92 -6.54
C THR A 142 -0.64 2.33 -5.49
N LEU A 143 -0.75 2.96 -4.31
CA LEU A 143 -1.62 2.52 -3.21
C LEU A 143 -3.11 2.70 -3.53
N ALA A 144 -3.44 3.69 -4.36
CA ALA A 144 -4.80 3.90 -4.86
C ALA A 144 -5.31 2.68 -5.63
N ASN A 145 -4.42 2.02 -6.37
CA ASN A 145 -4.75 0.81 -7.12
C ASN A 145 -4.54 -0.48 -6.30
N SER A 146 -3.48 -0.52 -5.48
CA SER A 146 -3.06 -1.72 -4.73
C SER A 146 -2.62 -1.33 -3.31
N PRO A 147 -3.51 -1.39 -2.31
CA PRO A 147 -3.22 -0.92 -0.94
C PRO A 147 -2.04 -1.60 -0.24
N LEU A 148 -1.72 -2.84 -0.61
CA LEU A 148 -0.57 -3.59 -0.11
C LEU A 148 0.53 -3.77 -1.17
N ALA A 149 0.62 -2.86 -2.14
CA ALA A 149 1.66 -2.89 -3.16
C ALA A 149 3.08 -2.95 -2.58
N ARG A 150 3.99 -3.51 -3.38
CA ARG A 150 5.42 -3.51 -3.08
C ARG A 150 6.01 -2.11 -3.29
N LEU A 151 6.13 -1.34 -2.21
CA LEU A 151 6.63 0.03 -2.25
C LEU A 151 8.13 0.16 -2.62
N ASN A 152 8.88 -0.94 -2.48
CA ASN A 152 10.30 -1.00 -2.81
C ASN A 152 10.57 -1.40 -4.27
N SER A 153 9.56 -1.35 -5.15
CA SER A 153 9.75 -1.74 -6.54
C SER A 153 10.58 -0.70 -7.31
N PRO A 154 11.38 -1.12 -8.32
CA PRO A 154 12.16 -0.19 -9.15
C PRO A 154 11.28 0.88 -9.81
N GLU A 155 10.06 0.53 -10.23
CA GLU A 155 9.13 1.42 -10.91
C GLU A 155 8.75 2.63 -10.03
N VAL A 156 8.62 2.40 -8.72
CA VAL A 156 8.24 3.43 -7.74
C VAL A 156 9.46 4.27 -7.30
N LEU A 157 10.63 3.63 -7.18
CA LEU A 157 11.83 4.23 -6.59
C LEU A 157 12.77 4.93 -7.60
N THR A 158 12.93 4.43 -8.82
CA THR A 158 14.01 4.86 -9.75
C THR A 158 14.04 6.36 -9.97
N LEU A 159 12.89 7.00 -10.21
CA LEU A 159 12.84 8.44 -10.44
C LEU A 159 13.20 9.25 -9.19
N ALA A 160 12.83 8.76 -8.00
CA ALA A 160 13.20 9.41 -6.74
C ALA A 160 14.70 9.30 -6.49
N VAL A 161 15.26 8.09 -6.65
CA VAL A 161 16.69 7.80 -6.46
C VAL A 161 17.54 8.62 -7.43
N ASN A 162 17.18 8.68 -8.72
CA ASN A 162 17.94 9.45 -9.72
C ASN A 162 17.96 10.95 -9.40
N LYS A 163 16.81 11.53 -9.04
CA LYS A 163 16.71 12.96 -8.69
C LYS A 163 17.39 13.27 -7.36
N MET A 164 17.30 12.37 -6.39
CA MET A 164 17.97 12.48 -5.10
C MET A 164 19.50 12.42 -5.26
N ALA A 165 20.01 11.52 -6.10
CA ALA A 165 21.45 11.37 -6.37
C ALA A 165 22.07 12.59 -7.06
N ALA A 166 21.26 13.40 -7.75
CA ALA A 166 21.70 14.67 -8.33
C ALA A 166 21.93 15.77 -7.28
N CYS A 167 21.44 15.59 -6.04
CA CYS A 167 21.56 16.57 -4.97
C CYS A 167 22.80 16.28 -4.11
N PRO A 168 23.78 17.19 -4.01
CA PRO A 168 25.05 16.93 -3.31
C PRO A 168 24.89 16.48 -1.85
N LEU A 169 23.91 17.03 -1.12
CA LEU A 169 23.63 16.69 0.28
C LEU A 169 23.01 15.30 0.46
N TYR A 170 22.29 14.79 -0.54
CA TYR A 170 21.59 13.50 -0.45
C TYR A 170 22.32 12.36 -1.16
N LYS A 171 23.44 12.65 -1.83
CA LYS A 171 24.25 11.65 -2.53
C LYS A 171 24.82 10.58 -1.59
N THR A 172 25.16 10.94 -0.35
CA THR A 172 25.78 10.03 0.62
C THR A 172 24.77 9.23 1.45
N ASN A 173 23.75 9.90 1.99
CA ASN A 173 22.82 9.28 2.95
C ASN A 173 21.36 9.24 2.48
N GLY A 174 21.05 9.75 1.29
CA GLY A 174 19.67 9.89 0.82
C GLY A 174 18.98 8.55 0.60
N PHE A 175 19.70 7.56 0.05
CA PHE A 175 19.15 6.23 -0.20
C PHE A 175 18.75 5.54 1.11
N GLU A 176 19.61 5.61 2.13
CA GLU A 176 19.33 5.02 3.44
C GLU A 176 18.10 5.67 4.09
N ARG A 177 17.99 7.00 4.04
CA ARG A 177 16.81 7.72 4.55
C ARG A 177 15.54 7.34 3.80
N LEU A 178 15.60 7.24 2.48
CA LEU A 178 14.48 6.82 1.65
C LEU A 178 14.05 5.38 1.98
N ALA A 179 15.00 4.45 2.11
CA ALA A 179 14.71 3.06 2.47
C ALA A 179 14.07 2.94 3.86
N LYS A 180 14.61 3.64 4.87
CA LYS A 180 14.04 3.71 6.22
C LYS A 180 12.61 4.26 6.20
N PHE A 181 12.38 5.33 5.45
CA PHE A 181 11.05 5.90 5.25
C PHE A 181 10.09 4.89 4.63
N THR A 182 10.48 4.19 3.56
CA THR A 182 9.60 3.22 2.90
C THR A 182 9.24 2.04 3.81
N VAL A 183 10.18 1.56 4.64
CA VAL A 183 9.90 0.54 5.66
C VAL A 183 8.90 1.06 6.70
N ALA A 184 9.11 2.28 7.21
CA ALA A 184 8.21 2.90 8.19
C ALA A 184 6.81 3.14 7.61
N LEU A 185 6.73 3.60 6.36
CA LEU A 185 5.48 3.82 5.63
C LEU A 185 4.72 2.51 5.46
N LYS A 186 5.40 1.44 5.02
CA LYS A 186 4.78 0.11 4.91
C LYS A 186 4.21 -0.35 6.25
N ALA A 187 5.00 -0.25 7.33
CA ALA A 187 4.54 -0.64 8.66
C ALA A 187 3.36 0.20 9.15
N LYS A 188 3.28 1.50 8.78
CA LYS A 188 2.13 2.36 9.08
C LYS A 188 0.89 1.89 8.32
N ILE A 189 1.00 1.66 7.02
CA ILE A 189 -0.11 1.21 6.18
C ILE A 189 -0.65 -0.14 6.67
N ASP A 190 0.25 -1.10 6.94
CA ASP A 190 -0.14 -2.43 7.44
C ASP A 190 -0.95 -2.31 8.75
N ARG A 191 -0.50 -1.49 9.70
CA ARG A 191 -1.22 -1.24 10.96
C ARG A 191 -2.57 -0.56 10.74
N ASP A 192 -2.63 0.42 9.85
CA ASP A 192 -3.85 1.18 9.62
C ASP A 192 -4.92 0.31 8.96
N ILE A 193 -4.54 -0.49 7.95
CA ILE A 193 -5.43 -1.48 7.32
C ILE A 193 -5.94 -2.48 8.35
N ASP A 194 -5.06 -3.02 9.20
CA ASP A 194 -5.44 -3.99 10.23
C ASP A 194 -6.39 -3.39 11.28
N SER A 195 -6.26 -2.09 11.59
CA SER A 195 -7.17 -1.39 12.51
C SER A 195 -8.52 -1.00 11.88
N ALA A 196 -8.53 -0.67 10.58
CA ALA A 196 -9.70 -0.21 9.87
C ALA A 196 -10.60 -1.36 9.36
N SER A 197 -10.07 -2.59 9.36
CA SER A 197 -10.71 -3.73 8.70
C SER A 197 -11.24 -4.80 9.66
N PRO A 198 -12.37 -4.56 10.35
CA PRO A 198 -13.14 -5.69 10.81
C PRO A 198 -13.94 -6.16 9.58
N LEU A 199 -13.58 -7.32 9.02
CA LEU A 199 -14.40 -8.04 8.02
C LEU A 199 -15.70 -8.52 8.69
N LEU A 200 -16.51 -7.57 9.19
CA LEU A 200 -17.71 -7.75 10.02
C LEU A 200 -18.81 -8.47 9.24
N TRP A 201 -18.79 -8.38 7.91
CA TRP A 201 -19.75 -9.03 7.03
C TRP A 201 -19.47 -10.53 6.83
N LEU A 202 -18.37 -11.07 7.37
CA LEU A 202 -18.13 -12.51 7.49
C LEU A 202 -18.57 -13.07 8.85
N ASN A 203 -19.30 -12.32 9.69
CA ASN A 203 -19.85 -12.83 10.96
C ASN A 203 -21.18 -13.55 10.77
#